data_AF-A0A436C5A2-F1
#
_entry.id   AF-A0A436C5A2-F1
#
_cell.length_a   1.000
_cell.length_b   1.000
_cell.length_c   1.000
_cell.angle_alpha   90.00
_cell.angle_beta   90.00
_cell.angle_gamma   90.00
#
_symmetry.space_group_name_H-M   'P 1'
#
loop_
_entity.id
_entity.type
_entity.pdbx_description
1 polymer ?
#
loop_
_entity_poly.entity_id
_entity_poly.type
_entity_poly.pdbx_seq_one_letter_code
_entity_poly.pdbx_strand_id
1 'polypeptide(L)'
;LEYLADLFPEKKLWPADIDARALARSAASEMHSGFREVRYGWPMNLRRPKGHKPLDAEGEAQRARIEALWRECREKYGRGGPFLFGHFTAADAMYAPVVTRFDTYGGTLAPDTRAYVDAVLATPAMRHWYAEAAKERWPEPGPDE
;
A
#
# COMPACT_ATOMS: atom_id res chain seq x y z
N LEU A 1 -2.33 -12.79 -7.77
CA LEU A 1 -1.67 -11.79 -8.65
C LEU A 1 -0.94 -12.47 -9.79
N GLU A 2 -0.06 -13.44 -9.53
CA GLU A 2 0.63 -14.20 -10.59
C GLU A 2 -0.34 -14.82 -11.61
N TYR A 3 -1.41 -15.48 -11.15
CA TYR A 3 -2.42 -16.03 -12.07
C TYR A 3 -3.08 -14.98 -12.99
N LEU A 4 -3.31 -13.76 -12.49
CA LEU A 4 -3.82 -12.68 -13.34
C LEU A 4 -2.76 -12.18 -14.33
N ALA A 5 -1.48 -12.25 -13.96
CA ALA A 5 -0.39 -11.91 -14.87
C ALA A 5 -0.24 -12.95 -15.99
N ASP A 6 -0.50 -14.23 -15.69
CA ASP A 6 -0.53 -15.31 -16.69
C ASP A 6 -1.72 -15.18 -17.64
N LEU A 7 -2.91 -14.86 -17.09
CA LEU A 7 -4.14 -14.73 -17.89
C LEU A 7 -4.18 -13.45 -18.74
N PHE A 8 -3.56 -12.37 -18.26
CA PHE A 8 -3.62 -11.05 -18.89
C PHE A 8 -2.22 -10.42 -19.04
N PRO A 9 -1.30 -11.06 -19.79
CA PRO A 9 0.08 -10.60 -19.92
C PRO A 9 0.18 -9.20 -20.55
N GLU A 10 -0.79 -8.81 -21.39
CA GLU A 10 -0.86 -7.49 -22.00
C GLU A 10 -1.10 -6.35 -20.99
N LYS A 11 -1.59 -6.67 -19.79
CA LYS A 11 -1.79 -5.71 -18.70
C LYS A 11 -0.51 -5.35 -17.96
N LYS A 12 0.59 -6.08 -18.20
CA LYS A 12 1.93 -5.79 -17.63
C LYS A 12 1.87 -5.56 -16.10
N LEU A 13 1.21 -6.48 -15.40
CA LEU A 13 1.02 -6.41 -13.95
C LEU A 13 2.35 -6.43 -13.18
N TRP A 14 3.41 -6.93 -13.79
CA TRP A 14 4.77 -6.83 -13.29
C TRP A 14 5.66 -6.03 -14.25
N PRO A 15 6.74 -5.41 -13.76
CA PRO A 15 7.74 -4.78 -14.63
C PRO A 15 8.29 -5.75 -15.68
N ALA A 16 8.59 -5.24 -16.87
CA ALA A 16 9.18 -6.03 -17.96
C ALA A 16 10.66 -6.33 -17.72
N ASP A 17 11.39 -5.37 -17.16
CA ASP A 17 12.77 -5.55 -16.71
C ASP A 17 12.86 -6.62 -15.62
N ILE A 18 13.88 -7.48 -15.71
CA ILE A 18 13.99 -8.67 -14.85
C ILE A 18 14.34 -8.30 -13.40
N ASP A 19 15.20 -7.31 -13.21
CA ASP A 19 15.65 -6.87 -11.89
C ASP A 19 14.55 -6.08 -11.18
N ALA A 20 13.86 -5.20 -11.91
CA ALA A 20 12.67 -4.52 -11.43
C ALA A 20 11.57 -5.51 -11.02
N ARG A 21 11.34 -6.56 -11.83
CA ARG A 21 10.34 -7.60 -11.52
C ARG A 21 10.72 -8.43 -10.31
N ALA A 22 12.01 -8.74 -10.14
CA ALA A 22 12.50 -9.43 -8.96
C ALA A 22 12.26 -8.59 -7.69
N LEU A 23 12.57 -7.30 -7.73
CA LEU A 23 12.31 -6.39 -6.61
C LEU A 23 10.81 -6.25 -6.33
N ALA A 24 9.97 -6.11 -7.37
CA ALA A 24 8.52 -6.01 -7.23
C ALA A 24 7.91 -7.24 -6.54
N ARG A 25 8.35 -8.45 -6.92
CA ARG A 25 7.92 -9.71 -6.29
C ARG A 25 8.45 -9.86 -4.87
N SER A 26 9.69 -9.43 -4.61
CA SER A 26 10.26 -9.40 -3.27
C SER A 26 9.46 -8.50 -2.34
N ALA A 27 9.16 -7.26 -2.77
CA ALA A 27 8.34 -6.30 -2.03
C ALA A 27 6.93 -6.85 -1.78
N ALA A 28 6.27 -7.42 -2.79
CA ALA A 28 4.97 -8.06 -2.64
C ALA A 28 4.98 -9.21 -1.63
N SER A 29 6.04 -10.02 -1.62
CA SER A 29 6.20 -11.15 -0.70
C SER A 29 6.47 -10.68 0.73
N GLU A 30 7.33 -9.66 0.91
CA GLU A 30 7.60 -9.04 2.21
C GLU A 30 6.33 -8.43 2.80
N MET A 31 5.48 -7.78 1.98
CA MET A 31 4.15 -7.36 2.42
C MET A 31 3.35 -8.58 2.93
N HIS A 32 3.25 -9.63 2.11
CA HIS A 32 2.40 -10.78 2.40
C HIS A 32 2.72 -11.42 3.76
N SER A 33 4.00 -11.66 4.03
CA SER A 33 4.46 -12.35 5.24
C SER A 33 4.87 -11.42 6.40
N GLY A 34 5.13 -10.15 6.15
CA GLY A 34 5.73 -9.21 7.10
C GLY A 34 4.77 -8.18 7.72
N PHE A 35 5.35 -7.14 8.32
CA PHE A 35 4.64 -5.95 8.84
C PHE A 35 3.47 -6.27 9.80
N ARG A 36 3.66 -7.25 10.67
CA ARG A 36 2.60 -7.72 11.58
C ARG A 36 2.06 -6.59 12.45
N GLU A 37 2.93 -5.84 13.10
CA GLU A 37 2.55 -4.80 14.05
C GLU A 37 1.88 -3.61 13.37
N VAL A 38 2.33 -3.23 12.16
CA VAL A 38 1.60 -2.24 11.36
C VAL A 38 0.22 -2.76 10.95
N ARG A 39 0.10 -4.04 10.54
CA ARG A 39 -1.17 -4.60 10.08
C ARG A 39 -2.22 -4.76 11.19
N TYR A 40 -1.80 -5.07 12.41
CA TYR A 40 -2.68 -5.17 13.58
C TYR A 40 -2.89 -3.82 14.27
N GLY A 41 -1.82 -3.05 14.47
CA GLY A 41 -1.88 -1.73 15.11
C GLY A 41 -2.70 -0.73 14.28
N TRP A 42 -2.58 -0.78 12.95
CA TRP A 42 -3.36 -0.01 12.00
C TRP A 42 -4.22 -0.94 11.14
N PRO A 43 -5.44 -1.30 11.58
CA PRO A 43 -6.34 -2.11 10.75
C PRO A 43 -6.78 -1.33 9.50
N MET A 44 -7.21 -2.03 8.46
CA MET A 44 -7.78 -1.36 7.28
C MET A 44 -9.25 -1.02 7.56
N ASN A 45 -9.49 0.17 8.12
CA ASN A 45 -10.83 0.72 8.30
C ASN A 45 -10.99 1.95 7.40
N LEU A 46 -11.77 1.80 6.32
CA LEU A 46 -11.98 2.84 5.31
C LEU A 46 -13.03 3.89 5.71
N ARG A 47 -13.79 3.63 6.78
CA ARG A 47 -14.82 4.54 7.31
C ARG A 47 -14.30 5.40 8.47
N ARG A 48 -13.18 5.02 9.07
CA ARG A 48 -12.57 5.76 10.17
C ARG A 48 -12.11 7.15 9.70
N PRO A 49 -12.41 8.21 10.46
CA PRO A 49 -11.80 9.53 10.26
C PRO A 49 -10.27 9.45 10.31
N LYS A 50 -9.58 10.29 9.54
CA LYS A 50 -8.11 10.38 9.59
C LYS A 50 -7.68 10.93 10.95
N GLY A 51 -6.61 10.36 11.51
CA GLY A 51 -6.06 10.80 12.79
C GLY A 51 -4.95 9.88 13.26
N HIS A 52 -3.88 10.48 13.77
CA HIS A 52 -2.68 9.76 14.19
C HIS A 52 -3.01 8.72 15.27
N LYS A 53 -2.52 7.49 15.07
CA LYS A 53 -2.51 6.43 16.11
C LYS A 53 -1.07 5.95 16.26
N PRO A 54 -0.46 6.07 17.45
CA PRO A 54 0.91 5.64 17.66
C PRO A 54 1.04 4.12 17.48
N LEU A 55 2.19 3.68 16.97
CA LEU A 55 2.63 2.28 17.02
C LEU A 55 3.60 2.09 18.19
N ASP A 56 3.83 0.84 18.57
CA ASP A 56 4.94 0.50 19.45
C ASP A 56 6.29 0.55 18.68
N ALA A 57 7.39 0.23 19.38
CA ALA A 57 8.73 0.32 18.79
C ALA A 57 8.89 -0.58 17.54
N GLU A 58 8.32 -1.79 17.58
CA GLU A 58 8.39 -2.74 16.46
C GLU A 58 7.51 -2.27 15.29
N GLY A 59 6.32 -1.74 15.56
CA GLY A 59 5.46 -1.15 14.54
C GLY A 59 6.09 0.09 13.88
N GLU A 60 6.74 0.97 14.63
CA GLU A 60 7.47 2.11 14.04
C GLU A 60 8.68 1.64 13.20
N ALA A 61 9.39 0.59 13.63
CA ALA A 61 10.47 -0.01 12.82
C ALA A 61 9.93 -0.61 11.50
N GLN A 62 8.79 -1.30 11.55
CA GLN A 62 8.11 -1.83 10.38
C GLN A 62 7.58 -0.73 9.45
N ARG A 63 7.03 0.35 10.01
CA ARG A 63 6.63 1.55 9.25
C ARG A 63 7.83 2.14 8.51
N ALA A 64 8.95 2.33 9.19
CA ALA A 64 10.17 2.85 8.58
C ALA A 64 10.69 1.93 7.45
N ARG A 65 10.63 0.60 7.64
CA ARG A 65 10.98 -0.38 6.59
C ARG A 65 10.08 -0.26 5.37
N ILE A 66 8.76 -0.11 5.55
CA ILE A 66 7.81 0.09 4.44
C ILE A 66 8.18 1.35 3.65
N GLU A 67 8.38 2.48 4.32
CA GLU A 67 8.74 3.74 3.66
C GLU A 67 10.09 3.61 2.92
N ALA A 68 11.09 2.98 3.54
CA ALA A 68 12.39 2.74 2.91
C ALA A 68 12.27 1.86 1.66
N LEU A 69 11.45 0.82 1.70
CA LEU A 69 11.20 -0.05 0.56
C LEU A 69 10.48 0.68 -0.58
N TRP A 70 9.48 1.51 -0.25
CA TRP A 70 8.80 2.34 -1.26
C TRP A 70 9.75 3.35 -1.91
N ARG A 71 10.62 3.99 -1.12
CA ARG A 71 11.68 4.86 -1.63
C ARG A 71 12.62 4.09 -2.55
N GLU A 72 13.12 2.94 -2.12
CA GLU A 72 14.02 2.11 -2.92
C GLU A 72 13.42 1.72 -4.27
N CYS A 73 12.16 1.26 -4.28
CA CYS A 73 11.47 0.91 -5.52
C CYS A 73 11.38 2.12 -6.46
N ARG A 74 10.96 3.27 -5.92
CA ARG A 74 10.76 4.49 -6.71
C ARG A 74 12.05 5.13 -7.18
N GLU A 75 13.11 5.10 -6.37
CA GLU A 75 14.44 5.61 -6.75
C GLU A 75 15.03 4.78 -7.90
N LYS A 76 14.95 3.46 -7.82
CA LYS A 76 15.52 2.55 -8.83
C LYS A 76 14.66 2.47 -10.09
N TYR A 77 13.34 2.38 -9.94
CA TYR A 77 12.44 1.99 -11.03
C TYR A 77 11.16 2.85 -11.12
N GLY A 78 11.00 3.88 -10.30
CA GLY A 78 9.81 4.74 -10.29
C GLY A 78 9.74 5.78 -11.41
N ARG A 79 10.77 5.89 -12.26
CA ARG A 79 10.76 6.83 -13.39
C ARG A 79 9.62 6.48 -14.36
N GLY A 80 8.88 7.49 -14.81
CA GLY A 80 7.78 7.32 -15.78
C GLY A 80 6.38 7.32 -15.17
N GLY A 81 6.24 7.49 -13.86
CA GLY A 81 4.95 7.75 -13.25
C GLY A 81 4.99 7.76 -11.72
N PRO A 82 3.83 7.82 -11.05
CA PRO A 82 3.78 8.07 -9.62
C PRO A 82 3.83 6.80 -8.74
N PHE A 83 3.87 5.61 -9.35
CA PHE A 83 3.79 4.31 -8.68
C PHE A 83 5.17 3.71 -8.39
N LEU A 84 5.22 2.61 -7.64
CA LEU A 84 6.48 2.01 -7.16
C LEU A 84 7.47 1.70 -8.29
N PHE A 85 6.95 1.29 -9.45
CA PHE A 85 7.73 0.94 -10.65
C PHE A 85 7.33 1.78 -11.87
N GLY A 86 6.96 3.05 -11.63
CA GLY A 86 6.57 4.02 -12.66
C GLY A 86 5.08 3.92 -12.99
N HIS A 87 4.64 2.81 -13.59
CA HIS A 87 3.21 2.52 -13.80
C HIS A 87 2.64 1.65 -12.67
N PHE A 88 1.30 1.56 -12.58
CA PHE A 88 0.65 0.75 -11.56
C PHE A 88 0.91 -0.74 -11.80
N THR A 89 1.45 -1.42 -10.79
CA THR A 89 1.80 -2.85 -10.82
C THR A 89 1.08 -3.63 -9.72
N ALA A 90 1.23 -4.94 -9.76
CA ALA A 90 0.81 -5.86 -8.71
C ALA A 90 1.46 -5.55 -7.35
N ALA A 91 2.66 -4.94 -7.31
CA ALA A 91 3.25 -4.47 -6.06
C ALA A 91 2.42 -3.33 -5.43
N ASP A 92 1.98 -2.35 -6.23
CA ASP A 92 1.11 -1.27 -5.76
C ASP A 92 -0.24 -1.83 -5.25
N ALA A 93 -0.80 -2.81 -5.97
CA ALA A 93 -2.01 -3.51 -5.54
C ALA A 93 -1.85 -4.24 -4.20
N MET A 94 -0.70 -4.91 -3.96
CA MET A 94 -0.40 -5.54 -2.67
C MET A 94 -0.29 -4.54 -1.52
N TYR A 95 0.26 -3.36 -1.82
CA TYR A 95 0.41 -2.29 -0.83
C TYR A 95 -0.82 -1.39 -0.69
N ALA A 96 -1.85 -1.52 -1.52
CA ALA A 96 -3.05 -0.68 -1.44
C ALA A 96 -3.71 -0.68 -0.03
N PRO A 97 -3.89 -1.82 0.67
CA PRO A 97 -4.34 -1.82 2.07
C PRO A 97 -3.37 -1.13 3.04
N VAL A 98 -2.06 -1.17 2.77
CA VAL A 98 -1.06 -0.50 3.60
C VAL A 98 -1.11 1.01 3.38
N VAL A 99 -1.28 1.45 2.14
CA VAL A 99 -1.49 2.85 1.77
C VAL A 99 -2.67 3.45 2.53
N THR A 100 -3.80 2.74 2.65
CA THR A 100 -4.94 3.24 3.43
C THR A 100 -4.61 3.36 4.91
N ARG A 101 -3.80 2.45 5.47
CA ARG A 101 -3.34 2.55 6.86
C ARG A 101 -2.50 3.80 7.09
N PHE A 102 -1.56 4.09 6.19
CA PHE A 102 -0.74 5.29 6.26
C PHE A 102 -1.58 6.57 6.17
N ASP A 103 -2.58 6.58 5.28
CA ASP A 103 -3.48 7.73 5.11
C ASP A 103 -4.41 7.94 6.33
N THR A 104 -4.90 6.87 6.93
CA THR A 104 -5.86 6.92 8.04
C THR A 104 -5.19 7.15 9.41
N TYR A 105 -4.04 6.51 9.66
CA TYR A 105 -3.40 6.46 10.98
C TYR A 105 -2.02 7.12 11.05
N GLY A 106 -1.35 7.33 9.92
CA GLY A 106 0.05 7.76 9.88
C GLY A 106 0.30 9.21 10.30
N GLY A 107 -0.76 10.03 10.43
CA GLY A 107 -0.63 11.45 10.75
C GLY A 107 0.09 12.21 9.63
N THR A 108 1.08 13.03 9.99
CA THR A 108 1.92 13.71 9.00
C THR A 108 2.95 12.74 8.43
N LEU A 109 2.88 12.52 7.11
CA LEU A 109 3.83 11.68 6.37
C LEU A 109 4.92 12.53 5.72
N ALA A 110 6.08 11.92 5.46
CA ALA A 110 7.12 12.53 4.65
C ALA A 110 6.59 12.83 3.23
N PRO A 111 7.04 13.92 2.56
CA PRO A 111 6.46 14.35 1.29
C PRO A 111 6.47 13.28 0.18
N ASP A 112 7.52 12.49 0.11
CA ASP A 112 7.69 11.41 -0.86
C ASP A 112 6.71 10.25 -0.64
N THR A 113 6.50 9.91 0.63
CA THR A 113 5.57 8.87 1.09
C THR A 113 4.15 9.34 0.83
N ARG A 114 3.81 10.57 1.22
CA ARG A 114 2.51 11.20 0.94
C ARG A 114 2.20 11.19 -0.55
N ALA A 115 3.14 11.57 -1.40
CA ALA A 115 2.94 11.59 -2.86
C ALA A 115 2.58 10.21 -3.43
N TYR A 116 3.23 9.14 -2.96
CA TYR A 116 2.89 7.78 -3.37
C TYR A 116 1.52 7.33 -2.83
N VAL A 117 1.23 7.62 -1.55
CA VAL A 117 -0.08 7.32 -0.93
C VAL A 117 -1.20 8.01 -1.72
N ASP A 118 -1.05 9.28 -2.06
CA ASP A 118 -2.00 10.03 -2.89
C ASP A 118 -2.20 9.41 -4.27
N ALA A 119 -1.12 9.00 -4.92
CA ALA A 119 -1.19 8.38 -6.25
C ALA A 119 -2.04 7.11 -6.26
N VAL A 120 -1.84 6.23 -5.27
CA VAL A 120 -2.60 4.98 -5.15
C VAL A 120 -4.06 5.26 -4.79
N LEU A 121 -4.33 6.17 -3.86
CA LEU A 121 -5.70 6.55 -3.46
C LEU A 121 -6.46 7.25 -4.60
N ALA A 122 -5.77 7.95 -5.49
CA ALA A 122 -6.35 8.59 -6.67
C ALA A 122 -6.70 7.60 -7.80
N THR A 123 -6.44 6.30 -7.65
CA THR A 123 -6.86 5.31 -8.65
C THR A 123 -8.39 5.17 -8.66
N PRO A 124 -9.03 4.90 -9.81
CA PRO A 124 -10.46 4.63 -9.87
C PRO A 124 -10.89 3.46 -8.97
N ALA A 125 -10.06 2.41 -8.89
CA ALA A 125 -10.33 1.25 -8.06
C ALA A 125 -10.39 1.60 -6.56
N MET A 126 -9.43 2.40 -6.06
CA MET A 126 -9.46 2.84 -4.65
C MET A 126 -10.65 3.75 -4.37
N ARG A 127 -10.96 4.71 -5.25
CA ARG A 127 -12.17 5.55 -5.10
C ARG A 127 -13.44 4.72 -5.03
N HIS A 128 -13.55 3.69 -5.88
CA HIS A 128 -14.69 2.78 -5.86
C HIS A 128 -14.74 1.99 -4.54
N TRP A 129 -13.60 1.48 -4.05
CA TRP A 129 -13.54 0.75 -2.78
C TRP A 129 -14.00 1.60 -1.60
N TYR A 130 -13.54 2.84 -1.48
CA TYR A 130 -14.04 3.77 -0.45
C TYR A 130 -15.54 4.05 -0.59
N ALA A 131 -16.05 4.19 -1.81
CA ALA A 131 -17.47 4.44 -2.05
C ALA A 131 -18.36 3.24 -1.66
N GLU A 132 -17.91 2.00 -1.89
CA GLU A 132 -18.64 0.80 -1.45
C GLU A 132 -18.51 0.59 0.07
N ALA A 133 -17.32 0.80 0.64
CA ALA A 133 -17.12 0.71 2.08
C ALA A 133 -18.01 1.68 2.86
N ALA A 134 -18.24 2.89 2.33
CA ALA A 134 -19.15 3.87 2.92
C ALA A 134 -20.63 3.40 3.00
N LYS A 135 -21.02 2.39 2.21
CA LYS A 135 -22.38 1.82 2.21
C LYS A 135 -22.52 0.63 3.16
N GLU A 136 -21.41 0.14 3.73
CA GLU A 136 -21.43 -1.02 4.62
C GLU A 136 -22.25 -0.72 5.89
N ARG A 137 -23.16 -1.64 6.20
CA ARG A 137 -24.12 -1.50 7.31
C ARG A 137 -23.66 -2.17 8.60
N TRP A 138 -22.62 -2.98 8.55
CA TRP A 138 -22.12 -3.66 9.75
C TRP A 138 -21.41 -2.63 10.65
N PRO A 139 -21.65 -2.65 11.98
CA PRO A 139 -20.91 -1.80 12.89
C PRO A 139 -19.42 -2.13 12.82
N GLU A 140 -18.57 -1.09 12.80
CA GLU A 140 -17.14 -1.30 13.06
C GLU A 140 -16.98 -1.80 14.50
N PRO A 141 -16.06 -2.74 14.76
CA PRO A 141 -15.65 -3.05 16.12
C PRO A 141 -15.25 -1.76 16.83
N GLY A 142 -15.63 -1.66 18.11
CA GLY A 142 -15.28 -0.50 18.92
C GLY A 142 -13.75 -0.33 19.03
N PRO A 143 -13.25 0.84 19.47
CA PRO A 143 -11.82 1.05 19.70
C PRO A 143 -11.18 0.02 20.66
N ASP A 144 -12.01 -0.65 21.45
CA ASP A 144 -11.67 -1.57 22.54
C ASP A 144 -12.00 -3.06 22.22
N GLU A 145 -12.48 -3.36 21.01
CA GLU A 145 -12.65 -4.74 20.48
C GLU A 145 -11.41 -5.16 19.65
#